data_AF-A0A524CAR8-F1
#
_entry.id   AF-A0A524CAR8-F1
#
_cell.length_a   1.000
_cell.length_b   1.000
_cell.length_c   1.000
_cell.angle_alpha   90.00
_cell.angle_beta   90.00
_cell.angle_gamma   90.00
#
_symmetry.space_group_name_H-M   'P 1'
#
loop_
_entity.id
_entity.type
_entity.pdbx_description
1 polymer ?
#
loop_
_entity_poly.entity_id
_entity_poly.type
_entity_poly.pdbx_seq_one_letter_code
_entity_poly.pdbx_strand_id
1 'polypeptide(L)'
;ITEDYDSYNWHDGFIDCRAFFWNEICDNYIEAIKYRFYSENPTLRKNALKVALILFYKILICFGFIMPFITEEIYAILFKRFVKKESIHLETWPSQFTGISKASAKSGEIAIEIIKILRNIKSKLRLPLNQEVSKVIITSSNKKDVKMIRNLEMDIKNTIRIVELNIIVESKLEKSNFFPAAEEKINSIRGKLYFFK
;
A
#
# COMPACT_ATOMS: atom_id res chain seq x y z
N ILE A 1 10.72 -13.52 -8.83
CA ILE A 1 11.13 -12.80 -10.07
C ILE A 1 12.59 -13.05 -10.45
N THR A 2 13.61 -12.44 -9.81
CA THR A 2 15.02 -12.61 -10.25
C THR A 2 15.44 -14.08 -10.23
N GLU A 3 15.16 -14.78 -9.13
CA GLU A 3 15.46 -16.22 -8.99
C GLU A 3 14.76 -17.08 -10.04
N ASP A 4 13.52 -16.74 -10.41
CA ASP A 4 12.78 -17.45 -11.47
C ASP A 4 13.42 -17.22 -12.84
N TYR A 5 13.86 -16.00 -13.13
CA TYR A 5 14.52 -15.68 -14.40
C TYR A 5 15.90 -16.32 -14.51
N ASP A 6 16.68 -16.34 -13.42
CA ASP A 6 17.97 -17.02 -13.35
C ASP A 6 17.84 -18.55 -13.52
N SER A 7 16.72 -19.12 -13.08
CA SER A 7 16.39 -20.54 -13.25
C SER A 7 15.64 -20.86 -14.55
N TYR A 8 15.50 -19.89 -15.46
CA TYR A 8 14.76 -20.01 -16.72
C TYR A 8 13.25 -20.29 -16.60
N ASN A 9 12.68 -20.08 -15.40
CA ASN A 9 11.24 -20.17 -15.13
C ASN A 9 10.54 -18.84 -15.45
N TRP A 10 10.55 -18.44 -16.73
CA TRP A 10 10.05 -17.12 -17.15
C TRP A 10 8.55 -16.92 -16.88
N HIS A 11 7.77 -17.99 -16.97
CA HIS A 11 6.33 -17.97 -16.72
C HIS A 11 6.02 -17.54 -15.28
N ASP A 12 6.66 -18.20 -14.30
CA ASP A 12 6.43 -17.92 -12.88
C ASP A 12 6.93 -16.53 -12.51
N GLY A 13 8.12 -16.15 -12.99
CA GLY A 13 8.64 -14.80 -12.78
C GLY A 13 7.74 -13.71 -13.36
N PHE A 14 7.08 -13.96 -14.51
CA PHE A 14 6.07 -13.04 -15.05
C PHE A 14 4.79 -13.01 -14.21
N ILE A 15 4.28 -14.16 -13.76
CA ILE A 15 3.11 -14.25 -12.89
C ILE A 15 3.34 -13.42 -11.62
N ASP A 16 4.50 -13.58 -10.98
CA ASP A 16 4.89 -12.82 -9.79
C ASP A 16 4.94 -11.32 -10.06
N CYS A 17 5.61 -10.91 -11.14
CA CYS A 17 5.73 -9.51 -11.53
C CYS A 17 4.34 -8.89 -11.77
N ARG A 18 3.47 -9.61 -12.49
CA ARG A 18 2.09 -9.20 -12.77
C ARG A 18 1.25 -9.11 -11.50
N ALA A 19 1.33 -10.09 -10.63
CA ALA A 19 0.61 -10.11 -9.36
C ALA A 19 1.03 -8.96 -8.47
N PHE A 20 2.33 -8.68 -8.37
CA PHE A 20 2.85 -7.54 -7.62
C PHE A 20 2.37 -6.21 -8.21
N PHE A 21 2.45 -6.04 -9.54
CA PHE A 21 1.99 -4.82 -10.21
C PHE A 21 0.51 -4.54 -9.95
N TRP A 22 -0.37 -5.53 -10.19
CA TRP A 22 -1.81 -5.33 -10.01
C TRP A 22 -2.20 -5.23 -8.54
N ASN A 23 -1.85 -6.24 -7.75
CA ASN A 23 -2.38 -6.37 -6.40
C ASN A 23 -1.69 -5.41 -5.43
N GLU A 24 -0.38 -5.24 -5.52
CA GLU A 24 0.37 -4.44 -4.54
C GLU A 24 0.54 -2.99 -4.99
N ILE A 25 0.84 -2.73 -6.27
CA ILE A 25 1.01 -1.35 -6.76
C ILE A 25 -0.34 -0.69 -7.05
N CYS A 26 -1.09 -1.22 -8.03
CA CYS A 26 -2.31 -0.60 -8.51
C CYS A 26 -3.42 -0.60 -7.46
N ASP A 27 -3.74 -1.77 -6.89
CA ASP A 27 -4.84 -1.88 -5.95
C ASP A 27 -4.50 -1.28 -4.59
N ASN A 28 -3.30 -1.48 -4.04
CA ASN A 28 -2.99 -1.03 -2.68
C ASN A 28 -2.20 0.28 -2.64
N TYR A 29 -0.99 0.28 -3.21
CA TYR A 29 -0.04 1.37 -3.00
C TYR A 29 -0.56 2.70 -3.53
N ILE A 30 -1.08 2.73 -4.76
CA ILE A 30 -1.64 3.95 -5.35
C ILE A 30 -2.79 4.49 -4.51
N GLU A 31 -3.71 3.63 -4.06
CA GLU A 31 -4.81 4.03 -3.17
C GLU A 31 -4.30 4.61 -1.86
N ALA A 32 -3.29 3.98 -1.24
CA ALA A 32 -2.70 4.42 0.03
C ALA A 32 -2.02 5.80 -0.06
N ILE A 33 -1.56 6.21 -1.24
CA ILE A 33 -0.90 7.50 -1.43
C ILE A 33 -1.80 8.55 -2.11
N LYS A 34 -3.03 8.22 -2.52
CA LYS A 34 -3.96 9.18 -3.16
C LYS A 34 -4.14 10.46 -2.34
N TYR A 35 -4.30 10.33 -1.03
CA TYR A 35 -4.48 11.50 -0.18
C TYR A 35 -3.24 12.42 -0.18
N ARG A 36 -2.04 11.85 -0.35
CA ARG A 36 -0.78 12.60 -0.47
C ARG A 36 -0.70 13.28 -1.84
N PHE A 37 -1.17 12.62 -2.90
CA PHE A 37 -1.24 13.20 -4.25
C PHE A 37 -2.18 14.41 -4.34
N TYR A 38 -3.33 14.33 -3.68
CA TYR A 38 -4.32 15.42 -3.66
C TYR A 38 -4.09 16.42 -2.51
N SER A 39 -3.01 16.26 -1.75
CA SER A 39 -2.71 17.18 -0.65
C SER A 39 -2.35 18.56 -1.19
N GLU A 40 -2.84 19.61 -0.51
CA GLU A 40 -2.42 20.99 -0.73
C GLU A 40 -0.94 21.21 -0.39
N ASN A 41 -0.36 20.37 0.47
CA ASN A 41 1.06 20.45 0.81
C ASN A 41 1.93 20.01 -0.38
N PRO A 42 2.70 20.93 -0.99
CA PRO A 42 3.47 20.63 -2.20
C PRO A 42 4.61 19.62 -1.94
N THR A 43 5.21 19.63 -0.75
CA THR A 43 6.28 18.71 -0.37
C THR A 43 5.75 17.29 -0.23
N LEU A 44 4.59 17.12 0.40
CA LEU A 44 3.94 15.81 0.56
C LEU A 44 3.59 15.22 -0.81
N ARG A 45 2.98 16.03 -1.68
CA ARG A 45 2.61 15.65 -3.05
C ARG A 45 3.82 15.28 -3.89
N LYS A 46 4.88 16.10 -3.86
CA LYS A 46 6.12 15.84 -4.61
C LYS A 46 6.82 14.57 -4.15
N ASN A 47 6.88 14.32 -2.84
CA ASN A 47 7.49 13.12 -2.29
C ASN A 47 6.72 11.86 -2.68
N ALA A 48 5.38 11.88 -2.58
CA ALA A 48 4.55 10.76 -3.01
C ALA A 48 4.74 10.45 -4.50
N LEU A 49 4.71 11.47 -5.36
CA LEU A 49 4.95 11.32 -6.79
C LEU A 49 6.34 10.76 -7.09
N LYS A 50 7.38 11.28 -6.43
CA LYS A 50 8.76 10.81 -6.63
C LYS A 50 8.89 9.33 -6.29
N VAL A 51 8.38 8.89 -5.14
CA VAL A 51 8.47 7.48 -4.73
C VAL A 51 7.66 6.59 -5.67
N ALA A 52 6.44 7.00 -6.05
CA ALA A 52 5.60 6.27 -6.99
C ALA A 52 6.28 6.11 -8.36
N LEU A 53 6.91 7.17 -8.88
CA LEU A 53 7.64 7.10 -10.14
C LEU A 53 8.89 6.22 -10.05
N ILE A 54 9.63 6.25 -8.93
CA ILE A 54 10.78 5.34 -8.73
C ILE A 54 10.32 3.88 -8.69
N LEU A 55 9.23 3.59 -7.98
CA LEU A 55 8.66 2.24 -7.93
C LEU A 55 8.17 1.79 -9.31
N PHE A 56 7.43 2.65 -10.01
CA PHE A 56 6.93 2.38 -11.35
C PHE A 56 8.06 2.19 -12.36
N TYR A 57 9.14 2.97 -12.24
CA TYR A 57 10.32 2.81 -13.07
C TYR A 57 10.96 1.42 -12.93
N LYS A 58 11.15 0.96 -11.69
CA LYS A 58 11.75 -0.35 -11.42
C LYS A 58 10.89 -1.50 -11.95
N ILE A 59 9.58 -1.45 -11.74
CA ILE A 59 8.68 -2.50 -12.26
C ILE A 59 8.60 -2.46 -13.79
N LEU A 60 8.72 -1.28 -14.41
CA LEU A 60 8.78 -1.13 -15.86
C LEU A 60 10.04 -1.81 -16.44
N ILE A 61 11.19 -1.72 -15.77
CA ILE A 61 12.40 -2.47 -16.15
C ILE A 61 12.13 -3.97 -16.09
N CYS A 62 11.51 -4.47 -15.01
CA CYS A 62 11.17 -5.89 -14.89
C CYS A 62 10.23 -6.36 -16.02
N PHE A 63 9.25 -5.55 -16.40
CA PHE A 63 8.36 -5.86 -17.51
C PHE A 63 9.02 -5.76 -18.87
N GLY A 64 10.10 -4.99 -19.03
CA GLY A 64 10.79 -4.82 -20.31
C GLY A 64 11.30 -6.13 -20.91
N PHE A 65 11.63 -7.11 -20.06
CA PHE A 65 12.02 -8.45 -20.50
C PHE A 65 10.91 -9.19 -21.27
N ILE A 66 9.64 -9.01 -20.87
CA ILE A 66 8.48 -9.72 -21.45
C ILE A 66 7.70 -8.84 -22.44
N MET A 67 7.64 -7.53 -22.21
CA MET A 67 6.77 -6.59 -22.91
C MET A 67 7.57 -5.40 -23.50
N PRO A 68 8.56 -5.65 -24.38
CA PRO A 68 9.61 -4.67 -24.68
C PRO A 68 9.12 -3.39 -25.34
N PHE A 69 8.10 -3.46 -26.20
CA PHE A 69 7.62 -2.31 -26.96
C PHE A 69 6.85 -1.31 -26.09
N ILE A 70 5.88 -1.80 -25.29
CA ILE A 70 5.07 -0.93 -24.43
C ILE A 70 5.90 -0.34 -23.30
N THR A 71 6.86 -1.10 -22.76
CA THR A 71 7.78 -0.56 -21.74
C THR A 71 8.68 0.53 -22.29
N GLU A 72 9.13 0.39 -23.54
CA GLU A 72 9.95 1.40 -24.23
C GLU A 72 9.14 2.69 -24.50
N GLU A 73 7.89 2.55 -24.95
CA GLU A 73 7.02 3.71 -25.18
C GLU A 73 6.73 4.47 -23.87
N ILE A 74 6.36 3.76 -22.81
CA ILE A 74 6.13 4.35 -21.48
C ILE A 74 7.42 5.01 -20.96
N TYR A 75 8.58 4.37 -21.15
CA TYR A 75 9.89 4.93 -20.81
C TYR A 75 10.17 6.24 -21.53
N ALA A 76 9.96 6.28 -22.85
CA ALA A 76 10.17 7.45 -23.67
C ALA A 76 9.32 8.65 -23.21
N ILE A 77 8.05 8.41 -22.88
CA ILE A 77 7.09 9.46 -22.48
C ILE A 77 7.42 10.00 -21.08
N LEU A 78 7.64 9.10 -20.11
CA LEU A 78 7.67 9.45 -18.70
C LEU A 78 9.08 9.62 -18.13
N PHE A 79 10.07 8.87 -18.61
CA PHE A 79 11.36 8.71 -17.93
C PHE A 79 12.57 9.21 -18.71
N LYS A 80 12.55 9.16 -20.05
CA LYS A 80 13.69 9.54 -20.91
C LYS A 80 14.24 10.96 -20.67
N ARG A 81 13.39 11.89 -20.22
CA ARG A 81 13.83 13.26 -19.86
C ARG A 81 14.62 13.33 -18.54
N PHE A 82 14.47 12.32 -17.68
CA PHE A 82 15.09 12.25 -16.35
C PHE A 82 16.24 11.24 -16.32
N VAL A 83 16.10 10.16 -17.07
CA VAL A 83 17.07 9.07 -17.19
C VAL A 83 17.82 9.26 -18.49
N LYS A 84 19.14 9.46 -18.41
CA LYS A 84 20.01 9.76 -19.57
C LYS A 84 20.39 8.49 -20.38
N LYS A 85 19.54 7.47 -20.41
CA LYS A 85 19.73 6.28 -21.26
C LYS A 85 18.83 6.39 -22.47
N GLU A 86 19.27 5.82 -23.59
CA GLU A 86 18.52 5.93 -24.85
C GLU A 86 17.26 5.06 -24.86
N SER A 87 17.32 3.92 -24.16
CA SER A 87 16.26 2.91 -24.06
C SER A 87 16.23 2.30 -22.66
N ILE A 88 15.04 1.81 -22.24
CA ILE A 88 14.88 1.08 -20.97
C ILE A 88 15.63 -0.25 -20.99
N HIS A 89 15.87 -0.84 -22.16
CA HIS A 89 16.59 -2.11 -22.32
C HIS A 89 18.10 -1.98 -22.09
N LEU A 90 18.60 -0.75 -21.99
CA LEU A 90 19.97 -0.45 -21.56
C LEU A 90 20.07 -0.29 -20.03
N GLU A 91 18.96 -0.49 -19.31
CA GLU A 91 18.97 -0.44 -17.85
C GLU A 91 19.58 -1.67 -17.20
N THR A 92 20.15 -1.45 -16.02
CA THR A 92 20.58 -2.55 -15.16
C THR A 92 19.36 -3.16 -14.48
N TRP A 93 19.33 -4.49 -14.38
CA TRP A 93 18.30 -5.19 -13.63
C TRP A 93 18.17 -4.62 -12.21
N PRO A 94 16.95 -4.40 -11.67
CA PRO A 94 16.78 -3.78 -10.37
C PRO A 94 17.39 -4.61 -9.24
N SER A 95 18.19 -3.96 -8.39
CA SER A 95 18.71 -4.57 -7.17
C SER A 95 17.71 -4.47 -6.01
N GLN A 96 17.82 -5.42 -5.08
CA GLN A 96 17.03 -5.42 -3.86
C GLN A 96 17.27 -4.13 -3.07
N PHE A 97 16.19 -3.50 -2.60
CA PHE A 97 16.27 -2.30 -1.80
C PHE A 97 16.62 -2.65 -0.34
N THR A 98 17.75 -2.14 0.17
CA THR A 98 18.24 -2.42 1.53
C THR A 98 18.01 -1.28 2.53
N GLY A 99 17.44 -0.16 2.09
CA GLY A 99 17.29 1.06 2.90
C GLY A 99 16.11 1.08 3.88
N ILE A 100 15.41 -0.04 4.08
CA ILE A 100 14.27 -0.15 4.99
C ILE A 100 14.56 -1.18 6.08
N SER A 101 14.34 -0.80 7.34
CA SER A 101 14.44 -1.73 8.46
C SER A 101 13.31 -2.77 8.41
N LYS A 102 13.55 -3.99 8.89
CA LYS A 102 12.50 -5.02 9.03
C LYS A 102 11.30 -4.52 9.84
N ALA A 103 11.54 -3.68 10.85
CA ALA A 103 10.47 -3.09 11.65
C ALA A 103 9.60 -2.12 10.84
N SER A 104 10.21 -1.30 9.98
CA SER A 104 9.48 -0.39 9.10
C SER A 104 8.68 -1.15 8.04
N ALA A 105 9.26 -2.19 7.43
CA ALA A 105 8.54 -3.07 6.51
C ALA A 105 7.31 -3.69 7.18
N LYS A 106 7.49 -4.28 8.37
CA LYS A 106 6.41 -4.84 9.20
C LYS A 106 5.31 -3.82 9.47
N SER A 107 5.66 -2.56 9.72
CA SER A 107 4.67 -1.50 9.97
C SER A 107 3.84 -1.18 8.73
N GLY A 108 4.48 -1.14 7.55
CA GLY A 108 3.79 -0.96 6.28
C GLY A 108 2.83 -2.12 5.98
N GLU A 109 3.26 -3.36 6.19
CA GLU A 109 2.43 -4.55 6.02
C GLU A 109 1.15 -4.49 6.86
N ILE A 110 1.27 -4.14 8.14
CA ILE A 110 0.12 -4.01 9.05
C ILE A 110 -0.84 -2.92 8.57
N ALA A 111 -0.33 -1.77 8.13
CA ALA A 111 -1.19 -0.71 7.60
C ALA A 111 -1.90 -1.12 6.32
N ILE A 112 -1.22 -1.81 5.40
CA ILE A 112 -1.84 -2.33 4.17
C ILE A 112 -2.93 -3.36 4.52
N GLU A 113 -2.70 -4.27 5.47
CA GLU A 113 -3.71 -5.23 5.94
C GLU A 113 -4.95 -4.51 6.48
N ILE A 114 -4.76 -3.51 7.36
CA ILE A 114 -5.86 -2.72 7.93
C ILE A 114 -6.64 -1.99 6.83
N ILE A 115 -5.95 -1.35 5.88
CA ILE A 115 -6.58 -0.65 4.75
C ILE A 115 -7.37 -1.63 3.87
N LYS A 116 -6.82 -2.82 3.57
CA LYS A 116 -7.50 -3.89 2.82
C LYS A 116 -8.79 -4.33 3.54
N ILE A 117 -8.72 -4.59 4.84
CA ILE A 117 -9.89 -4.96 5.66
C ILE A 117 -10.97 -3.87 5.58
N LEU A 118 -10.60 -2.60 5.78
CA LEU A 118 -11.54 -1.48 5.76
C LEU A 118 -12.20 -1.28 4.39
N ARG A 119 -11.45 -1.42 3.29
CA ARG A 119 -12.00 -1.35 1.93
C ARG A 119 -12.94 -2.51 1.64
N ASN A 120 -12.61 -3.71 2.10
CA ASN A 120 -13.49 -4.87 2.00
C ASN A 120 -14.79 -4.66 2.77
N ILE A 121 -14.74 -4.09 3.98
CA ILE A 121 -15.94 -3.73 4.75
C ILE A 121 -16.80 -2.73 3.96
N LYS A 122 -16.20 -1.65 3.42
CA LYS A 122 -16.95 -0.70 2.57
C LYS A 122 -17.63 -1.40 1.40
N SER A 123 -16.90 -2.26 0.69
CA SER A 123 -17.44 -3.03 -0.44
C SER A 123 -18.61 -3.94 -0.03
N LYS A 124 -18.46 -4.72 1.07
CA LYS A 124 -19.52 -5.57 1.65
C LYS A 124 -20.77 -4.75 2.00
N LEU A 125 -20.58 -3.55 2.55
CA LEU A 125 -21.65 -2.61 2.89
C LEU A 125 -22.16 -1.77 1.71
N ARG A 126 -21.66 -2.03 0.49
CA ARG A 126 -21.95 -1.26 -0.74
C ARG A 126 -21.71 0.25 -0.60
N LEU A 127 -20.74 0.63 0.23
CA LEU A 127 -20.31 2.01 0.43
C LEU A 127 -19.24 2.36 -0.61
N PRO A 128 -19.37 3.50 -1.31
CA PRO A 128 -18.29 4.03 -2.14
C PRO A 128 -16.99 4.17 -1.36
N LEU A 129 -15.84 3.85 -1.98
CA LEU A 129 -14.53 3.95 -1.31
C LEU A 129 -14.20 5.38 -0.85
N ASN A 130 -14.74 6.37 -1.56
CA ASN A 130 -14.59 7.80 -1.26
C ASN A 130 -15.60 8.33 -0.22
N GLN A 131 -16.57 7.53 0.22
CA GLN A 131 -17.50 7.92 1.27
C GLN A 131 -16.76 7.98 2.61
N GLU A 132 -17.04 9.00 3.42
CA GLU A 132 -16.48 9.12 4.77
C GLU A 132 -17.03 8.02 5.71
N VAL A 133 -16.20 7.64 6.67
CA VAL A 133 -16.53 6.67 7.72
C VAL A 133 -16.58 7.41 9.04
N SER A 134 -17.70 7.33 9.76
CA SER A 134 -17.90 8.07 11.00
C SER A 134 -16.84 7.72 12.04
N LYS A 135 -16.64 6.42 12.30
CA LYS A 135 -15.72 5.95 13.32
C LYS A 135 -15.16 4.57 13.02
N VAL A 136 -13.89 4.38 13.35
CA VAL A 136 -13.22 3.08 13.36
C VAL A 136 -12.48 2.91 14.68
N ILE A 137 -12.62 1.75 15.30
CA ILE A 137 -11.84 1.38 16.48
C ILE A 137 -10.97 0.18 16.13
N ILE A 138 -9.67 0.33 16.36
CA ILE A 138 -8.69 -0.73 16.20
C ILE A 138 -8.17 -1.10 17.59
N THR A 139 -8.28 -2.38 17.93
CA THR A 139 -7.75 -2.92 19.18
C THR A 139 -6.64 -3.91 18.93
N SER A 140 -5.68 -3.96 19.86
CA SER A 140 -4.73 -5.07 19.95
C SER A 140 -4.46 -5.39 21.42
N SER A 141 -4.17 -6.65 21.70
CA SER A 141 -3.73 -7.12 23.02
C SER A 141 -2.33 -6.60 23.38
N ASN A 142 -1.52 -6.21 22.40
CA ASN A 142 -0.13 -5.80 22.59
C ASN A 142 0.06 -4.28 22.44
N LYS A 143 0.62 -3.65 23.48
CA LYS A 143 0.91 -2.19 23.49
C LYS A 143 1.88 -1.75 22.39
N LYS A 144 2.81 -2.62 21.97
CA LYS A 144 3.78 -2.30 20.90
C LYS A 144 3.07 -2.10 19.56
N ASP A 145 2.11 -2.98 19.26
CA ASP A 145 1.35 -2.94 18.01
C ASP A 145 0.44 -1.71 17.97
N VAL A 146 -0.20 -1.37 19.09
CA VAL A 146 -0.95 -0.10 19.24
C VAL A 146 -0.07 1.10 18.93
N LYS A 147 1.15 1.17 19.49
CA LYS A 147 2.08 2.28 19.23
C LYS A 147 2.52 2.31 17.76
N MET A 148 2.75 1.16 17.16
CA MET A 148 3.15 1.02 15.77
C MET A 148 2.07 1.51 14.81
N ILE A 149 0.80 1.14 15.04
CA ILE A 149 -0.34 1.59 14.21
C ILE A 149 -0.59 3.08 14.40
N ARG A 150 -0.42 3.62 15.62
CA ARG A 150 -0.53 5.07 15.85
C ARG A 150 0.45 5.89 15.02
N ASN A 151 1.65 5.40 14.75
CA ASN A 151 2.59 6.08 13.87
C ASN A 151 2.09 6.16 12.41
N LEU A 152 1.13 5.30 12.03
CA LEU A 152 0.54 5.21 10.69
C LEU A 152 -0.93 5.66 10.67
N GLU A 153 -1.39 6.27 11.76
CA GLU A 153 -2.78 6.70 11.92
C GLU A 153 -3.21 7.63 10.79
N MET A 154 -2.36 8.60 10.44
CA MET A 154 -2.64 9.56 9.38
C MET A 154 -2.81 8.89 8.01
N ASP A 155 -1.99 7.87 7.71
CA ASP A 155 -2.09 7.11 6.46
C ASP A 155 -3.39 6.32 6.39
N ILE A 156 -3.75 5.62 7.47
CA ILE A 156 -4.98 4.82 7.55
C ILE A 156 -6.22 5.73 7.47
N LYS A 157 -6.23 6.79 8.29
CA LYS A 157 -7.34 7.74 8.40
C LYS A 157 -7.63 8.42 7.08
N ASN A 158 -6.61 8.95 6.42
CA ASN A 158 -6.79 9.69 5.16
C ASN A 158 -7.08 8.78 3.96
N THR A 159 -6.49 7.58 3.91
CA THR A 159 -6.76 6.62 2.83
C THR A 159 -8.22 6.16 2.86
N ILE A 160 -8.75 5.87 4.05
CA ILE A 160 -10.12 5.36 4.21
C ILE A 160 -11.15 6.48 4.43
N ARG A 161 -10.71 7.73 4.64
CA ARG A 161 -11.55 8.89 4.97
C ARG A 161 -12.35 8.68 6.26
N ILE A 162 -11.63 8.32 7.32
CA ILE A 162 -12.21 8.10 8.66
C ILE A 162 -12.25 9.44 9.41
N VAL A 163 -13.40 9.78 10.00
CA VAL A 163 -13.53 11.00 10.82
C VAL A 163 -12.91 10.78 12.20
N GLU A 164 -13.29 9.71 12.89
CA GLU A 164 -12.76 9.32 14.20
C GLU A 164 -12.05 7.95 14.14
N LEU A 165 -10.73 7.91 14.33
CA LEU A 165 -9.95 6.67 14.39
C LEU A 165 -9.37 6.50 15.80
N ASN A 166 -9.85 5.49 16.54
CA ASN A 166 -9.34 5.18 17.87
C ASN A 166 -8.50 3.91 17.84
N ILE A 167 -7.23 4.03 18.23
CA ILE A 167 -6.29 2.90 18.33
C ILE A 167 -5.97 2.69 19.80
N ILE A 168 -6.50 1.61 20.37
CA ILE A 168 -6.46 1.35 21.82
C ILE A 168 -6.02 -0.08 22.13
N VAL A 169 -5.60 -0.30 23.38
CA VAL A 169 -5.36 -1.65 23.90
C VAL A 169 -6.72 -2.29 24.18
N GLU A 170 -6.87 -3.57 23.86
CA GLU A 170 -8.15 -4.29 23.97
C GLU A 170 -8.78 -4.21 25.37
N SER A 171 -7.96 -4.20 26.44
CA SER A 171 -8.43 -4.05 27.82
C SER A 171 -9.09 -2.70 28.15
N LYS A 172 -8.92 -1.69 27.29
CA LYS A 172 -9.52 -0.35 27.45
C LYS A 172 -10.83 -0.19 26.66
N LEU A 173 -11.30 -1.24 26.00
CA LEU A 173 -12.53 -1.18 25.22
C LEU A 173 -13.75 -1.24 26.17
N GLU A 174 -14.40 -0.10 26.36
CA GLU A 174 -15.69 -0.04 27.05
C GLU A 174 -16.80 -0.55 26.10
N LYS A 175 -17.46 -1.65 26.48
CA LYS A 175 -18.47 -2.31 25.62
C LYS A 175 -19.89 -1.76 25.76
N SER A 176 -20.13 -0.83 26.69
CA SER A 176 -21.44 -0.23 26.86
C SER A 176 -21.81 0.63 25.62
N ASN A 177 -22.96 0.35 25.01
CA ASN A 177 -23.47 1.00 23.78
C ASN A 177 -22.61 0.82 22.51
N PHE A 178 -21.97 -0.35 22.38
CA PHE A 178 -21.06 -0.65 21.28
C PHE A 178 -21.74 -1.48 20.18
N PHE A 179 -22.22 -0.83 19.10
CA PHE A 179 -22.90 -1.49 17.97
C PHE A 179 -22.20 -1.16 16.63
N PRO A 180 -21.11 -1.85 16.28
CA PRO A 180 -20.44 -1.65 15.02
C PRO A 180 -21.28 -2.21 13.85
N ALA A 181 -21.20 -1.56 12.70
CA ALA A 181 -21.79 -2.05 11.46
C ALA A 181 -21.03 -3.26 10.89
N ALA A 182 -19.73 -3.39 11.23
CA ALA A 182 -18.94 -4.59 10.94
C ALA A 182 -17.82 -4.79 11.97
N GLU A 183 -17.48 -6.05 12.23
CA GLU A 183 -16.33 -6.47 13.05
C GLU A 183 -15.47 -7.43 12.23
N GLU A 184 -14.16 -7.20 12.22
CA GLU A 184 -13.19 -8.07 11.54
C GLU A 184 -11.95 -8.28 12.43
N LYS A 185 -11.29 -9.43 12.30
CA LYS A 185 -10.03 -9.70 13.01
C LYS A 185 -8.83 -9.19 12.20
N ILE A 186 -7.83 -8.67 12.89
CA ILE A 186 -6.53 -8.30 12.30
C ILE A 186 -5.49 -9.30 12.80
N ASN A 187 -5.05 -10.20 11.92
CA ASN A 187 -4.27 -11.37 12.31
C ASN A 187 -2.85 -10.97 12.73
N SER A 188 -2.23 -10.02 12.02
CA SER A 188 -0.85 -9.58 12.27
C SER A 188 -0.61 -9.01 13.67
N ILE A 189 -1.63 -8.43 14.29
CA ILE A 189 -1.55 -7.77 15.61
C ILE A 189 -2.40 -8.46 16.68
N ARG A 190 -2.96 -9.64 16.37
CA ARG A 190 -3.93 -10.37 17.22
C ARG A 190 -4.97 -9.41 17.81
N GLY A 191 -5.58 -8.65 16.91
CA GLY A 191 -6.44 -7.52 17.23
C GLY A 191 -7.80 -7.61 16.54
N LYS A 192 -8.65 -6.62 16.82
CA LYS A 192 -9.96 -6.50 16.19
C LYS A 192 -10.15 -5.10 15.62
N LEU A 193 -10.93 -5.04 14.55
CA LEU A 193 -11.36 -3.83 13.91
C LEU A 193 -12.88 -3.73 14.02
N TYR A 194 -13.35 -2.58 14.46
CA TYR A 194 -14.77 -2.27 14.57
C TYR A 194 -15.07 -1.05 13.71
N PHE A 195 -16.01 -1.22 12.78
CA PHE A 195 -16.39 -0.21 11.79
C PHE A 195 -17.77 0.34 12.12
N PHE A 196 -17.89 1.66 12.18
CA PHE A 196 -19.15 2.37 12.42
C PHE A 196 -19.48 3.20 11.19
N LYS A 197 -20.76 3.16 10.78
CA LYS A 197 -21.26 3.91 9.62
C LYS A 197 -21.54 5.36 10.00
#